data_AF-A0A1W6L8P7-F1
#
_entry.id   AF-A0A1W6L8P7-F1
#
_cell.length_a   1.000
_cell.length_b   1.000
_cell.length_c   1.000
_cell.angle_alpha   90.00
_cell.angle_beta   90.00
_cell.angle_gamma   90.00
#
_symmetry.space_group_name_H-M   'P 1'
#
loop_
_entity.id
_entity.type
_entity.pdbx_description
1 polymer ?
#
loop_
_entity_poly.entity_id
_entity_poly.type
_entity_poly.pdbx_seq_one_letter_code
_entity_poly.pdbx_strand_id
1 'polypeptide(L)'
;MVQIHVRGRRVAPAFCMARAVALGLAVVSTNLAAQVGGQGPQSPYEVVWALYVVTDGGQTRCRHAPAEVASAHQRAVSGLSRRHPRLLSLVRASPHYETARDHFARTTAYDPVRDTPETLVPECEVAAGVLKLMTDGRAGLAEVRRYEATLMRR
;
A
#
# COMPACT_ATOMS: atom_id res chain seq x y z
N MET A 1 -59.90 29.52 15.74
CA MET A 1 -60.17 30.37 16.91
C MET A 1 -59.00 30.23 17.86
N VAL A 2 -58.33 31.34 18.17
CA VAL A 2 -57.06 31.43 18.91
C VAL A 2 -57.32 31.45 20.42
N GLN A 3 -56.45 30.81 21.23
CA GLN A 3 -55.95 31.24 22.56
C GLN A 3 -55.04 30.11 23.09
N ILE A 4 -53.70 30.19 23.04
CA ILE A 4 -52.76 30.97 23.85
C ILE A 4 -53.09 30.96 25.35
N HIS A 5 -52.29 30.20 26.11
CA HIS A 5 -51.99 30.50 27.50
C HIS A 5 -50.46 30.51 27.70
N VAL A 6 -49.95 31.70 27.95
CA VAL A 6 -48.55 32.01 28.24
C VAL A 6 -48.39 32.14 29.76
N ARG A 7 -47.47 31.36 30.33
CA ARG A 7 -46.73 31.67 31.57
C ARG A 7 -45.26 31.49 31.20
N GLY A 8 -44.29 32.33 31.50
CA GLY A 8 -44.21 33.62 32.16
C GLY A 8 -42.75 34.09 31.97
N ARG A 9 -42.56 35.41 31.89
CA ARG A 9 -41.29 36.16 31.71
C ARG A 9 -40.14 35.61 32.59
N ARG A 10 -38.85 35.72 32.23
CA ARG A 10 -38.03 36.95 32.14
C ARG A 10 -36.65 36.64 31.50
N VAL A 11 -36.24 37.42 30.50
CA VAL A 11 -35.13 38.42 30.53
C VAL A 11 -33.73 37.80 30.46
N ALA A 12 -33.08 37.97 29.30
CA ALA A 12 -31.65 37.79 29.07
C ALA A 12 -30.83 38.92 29.73
N PRO A 13 -29.50 38.75 29.85
CA PRO A 13 -28.67 39.64 29.04
C PRO A 13 -27.45 38.96 28.39
N ALA A 14 -27.27 39.33 27.13
CA ALA A 14 -26.03 39.64 26.43
C ALA A 14 -24.68 39.21 27.04
N PHE A 15 -23.99 38.32 26.34
CA PHE A 15 -22.55 38.42 26.00
C PHE A 15 -22.43 38.10 24.51
N CYS A 16 -22.25 39.12 23.66
CA CYS A 16 -20.97 39.61 23.15
C CYS A 16 -20.26 38.68 22.15
N MET A 17 -20.15 39.20 20.92
CA MET A 17 -19.11 39.00 19.89
C MET A 17 -19.01 37.61 19.24
N ALA A 18 -19.45 37.44 18.00
CA ALA A 18 -18.82 37.90 16.75
C ALA A 18 -17.57 37.11 16.33
N ARG A 19 -17.77 36.29 15.29
CA ARG A 19 -16.88 35.99 14.14
C ARG A 19 -15.51 35.38 14.40
N ALA A 20 -15.40 34.10 14.09
CA ALA A 20 -14.29 33.46 13.36
C ALA A 20 -14.69 31.98 13.16
N VAL A 21 -14.39 31.24 12.10
CA VAL A 21 -13.67 31.39 10.85
C VAL A 21 -14.10 30.15 10.03
N ALA A 22 -13.92 30.20 8.70
CA ALA A 22 -14.07 29.09 7.78
C ALA A 22 -13.33 27.80 8.22
N LEU A 23 -13.47 26.74 7.41
CA LEU A 23 -12.79 25.43 7.48
C LEU A 23 -13.58 24.31 8.16
N GLY A 24 -14.46 23.68 7.39
CA GLY A 24 -14.81 22.27 7.53
C GLY A 24 -14.31 21.41 6.36
N LEU A 25 -13.36 21.91 5.57
CA LEU A 25 -12.57 21.12 4.62
C LEU A 25 -11.20 20.88 5.24
N ALA A 26 -10.72 19.63 5.16
CA ALA A 26 -9.38 19.16 5.51
C ALA A 26 -9.13 18.71 6.97
N VAL A 27 -9.67 17.54 7.35
CA VAL A 27 -9.00 16.66 8.34
C VAL A 27 -9.20 15.17 8.00
N VAL A 28 -8.81 14.75 6.78
CA VAL A 28 -8.50 13.32 6.50
C VAL A 28 -7.26 13.27 5.61
N SER A 29 -6.20 14.02 5.96
CA SER A 29 -4.99 14.12 5.13
C SER A 29 -3.68 13.94 5.89
N THR A 30 -3.72 13.46 7.14
CA THR A 30 -2.51 13.33 7.97
C THR A 30 -2.53 12.02 8.73
N ASN A 31 -2.28 10.90 8.05
CA ASN A 31 -1.76 9.68 8.70
C ASN A 31 -1.15 8.65 7.74
N LEU A 32 -1.13 8.89 6.42
CA LEU A 32 -0.42 7.98 5.53
C LEU A 32 1.10 8.09 5.69
N ALA A 33 1.64 9.29 5.95
CA ALA A 33 3.09 9.48 6.14
C ALA A 33 3.62 8.85 7.43
N ALA A 34 2.79 8.66 8.46
CA ALA A 34 3.18 8.03 9.72
C ALA A 34 3.33 6.50 9.61
N GLN A 35 2.69 5.85 8.64
CA GLN A 35 2.88 4.42 8.37
C GLN A 35 4.10 4.13 7.46
N VAL A 36 4.68 5.15 6.83
CA VAL A 36 5.88 5.01 5.97
C VAL A 36 7.17 5.41 6.72
N GLY A 37 7.05 6.03 7.90
CA GLY A 37 8.16 6.66 8.64
C GLY A 37 8.91 5.77 9.63
N GLY A 38 9.10 4.48 9.37
CA GLY A 38 9.58 3.57 10.42
C GLY A 38 10.23 2.26 10.00
N GLN A 39 10.94 2.20 8.88
CA GLN A 39 11.80 1.04 8.60
C GLN A 39 13.25 1.48 8.76
N GLY A 40 13.96 0.86 9.71
CA GLY A 40 15.41 0.98 9.88
C GLY A 40 16.17 0.61 8.59
N PRO A 41 17.52 0.63 8.60
CA PRO A 41 18.27 0.28 7.39
C PRO A 41 17.84 -1.11 6.89
N GLN A 42 17.20 -1.16 5.73
CA GLN A 42 16.83 -2.40 5.08
C GLN A 42 18.09 -3.03 4.49
N SER A 43 18.33 -4.29 4.81
CA SER A 43 19.38 -5.09 4.18
C SER A 43 19.05 -5.34 2.69
N PRO A 44 20.07 -5.54 1.83
CA PRO A 44 19.84 -5.93 0.44
C PRO A 44 18.96 -7.17 0.30
N TYR A 45 19.12 -8.16 1.18
CA TYR A 45 18.28 -9.36 1.18
C TYR A 45 16.80 -9.05 1.44
N GLU A 46 16.46 -8.20 2.42
CA GLU A 46 15.07 -7.83 2.69
C GLU A 46 14.40 -7.15 1.50
N VAL A 47 15.13 -6.28 0.80
CA VAL A 47 14.65 -5.62 -0.42
C VAL A 47 14.40 -6.65 -1.53
N VAL A 48 15.36 -7.54 -1.78
CA VAL A 48 15.22 -8.58 -2.80
C VAL A 48 14.07 -9.53 -2.47
N TRP A 49 13.94 -9.96 -1.21
CA TRP A 49 12.85 -10.82 -0.75
C TRP A 49 11.49 -10.15 -0.94
N ALA A 50 11.32 -8.92 -0.47
CA ALA A 50 10.05 -8.20 -0.59
C ALA A 50 9.66 -8.03 -2.06
N LEU A 51 10.60 -7.63 -2.93
CA LEU A 51 10.34 -7.45 -4.35
C LEU A 51 10.08 -8.77 -5.07
N TYR A 52 10.81 -9.83 -4.75
CA TYR A 52 10.56 -11.17 -5.29
C TYR A 52 9.15 -11.65 -4.93
N VAL A 53 8.75 -11.54 -3.65
CA VAL A 53 7.44 -11.98 -3.15
C VAL A 53 6.30 -11.27 -3.88
N VAL A 54 6.37 -9.97 -4.12
CA VAL A 54 5.28 -9.24 -4.77
C VAL A 54 5.32 -9.31 -6.30
N THR A 55 6.47 -9.65 -6.90
CA THR A 55 6.63 -9.79 -8.37
C THR A 55 6.60 -11.25 -8.81
N ASP A 56 7.75 -11.86 -9.06
CA ASP A 56 7.88 -13.19 -9.65
C ASP A 56 7.21 -14.26 -8.76
N GLY A 57 7.44 -14.22 -7.43
CA GLY A 57 6.76 -15.10 -6.48
C GLY A 57 5.25 -14.86 -6.45
N GLY A 58 4.83 -13.59 -6.42
CA GLY A 58 3.42 -13.19 -6.42
C GLY A 58 2.70 -13.69 -7.68
N GLN A 59 3.32 -13.61 -8.85
CA GLN A 59 2.75 -14.13 -10.09
C GLN A 59 2.53 -15.65 -10.02
N THR A 60 3.46 -16.41 -9.43
CA THR A 60 3.30 -17.86 -9.31
C THR A 60 2.12 -18.26 -8.43
N ARG A 61 1.81 -17.50 -7.38
CA ARG A 61 0.62 -17.73 -6.53
C ARG A 61 -0.64 -17.15 -7.15
N CYS A 62 -0.61 -15.88 -7.56
CA CYS A 62 -1.78 -15.15 -8.03
C CYS A 62 -2.37 -15.68 -9.34
N ARG A 63 -1.65 -16.49 -10.12
CA ARG A 63 -2.25 -17.22 -11.25
C ARG A 63 -3.35 -18.21 -10.84
N HIS A 64 -3.40 -18.60 -9.55
CA HIS A 64 -4.41 -19.48 -8.98
C HIS A 64 -5.60 -18.70 -8.38
N ALA A 65 -5.53 -17.37 -8.32
CA ALA A 65 -6.64 -16.52 -7.92
C ALA A 65 -7.69 -16.42 -9.04
N PRO A 66 -8.90 -15.90 -8.76
CA PRO A 66 -9.88 -15.58 -9.79
C PRO A 66 -9.28 -14.73 -10.93
N ALA A 67 -9.69 -15.01 -12.17
CA ALA A 67 -9.04 -14.50 -13.38
C ALA A 67 -8.89 -12.97 -13.41
N GLU A 68 -9.87 -12.23 -12.89
CA GLU A 68 -9.81 -10.77 -12.81
C GLU A 68 -8.67 -10.29 -11.90
N VAL A 69 -8.53 -10.91 -10.73
CA VAL A 69 -7.49 -10.59 -9.73
C VAL A 69 -6.12 -10.98 -10.24
N ALA A 70 -5.98 -12.19 -10.81
CA ALA A 70 -4.76 -12.65 -11.44
C ALA A 70 -4.29 -11.67 -12.54
N SER A 71 -5.23 -11.23 -13.39
CA SER A 71 -4.96 -10.27 -14.46
C SER A 71 -4.59 -8.89 -13.92
N ALA A 72 -5.22 -8.43 -12.84
CA ALA A 72 -4.89 -7.16 -12.19
C ALA A 72 -3.47 -7.17 -11.63
N HIS A 73 -3.07 -8.25 -10.94
CA HIS A 73 -1.71 -8.43 -10.44
C HIS A 73 -0.69 -8.46 -11.60
N GLN A 74 -0.95 -9.25 -12.64
CA GLN A 74 -0.06 -9.32 -13.81
C GLN A 74 0.12 -7.93 -14.48
N ARG A 75 -0.96 -7.16 -14.63
CA ARG A 75 -0.88 -5.78 -15.14
C ARG A 75 -0.04 -4.88 -14.26
N ALA A 76 -0.17 -5.00 -12.93
CA ALA A 76 0.61 -4.21 -11.98
C ALA A 76 2.11 -4.55 -12.05
N VAL A 77 2.48 -5.85 -12.11
CA VAL A 77 3.88 -6.26 -12.31
C VAL A 77 4.42 -5.75 -13.64
N SER A 78 3.63 -5.84 -14.71
CA SER A 78 4.00 -5.32 -16.03
C SER A 78 4.20 -3.80 -16.01
N GLY A 79 3.37 -3.07 -15.25
CA GLY A 79 3.49 -1.64 -15.02
C GLY A 79 4.82 -1.29 -14.35
N LEU A 80 5.13 -1.97 -13.23
CA LEU A 80 6.39 -1.80 -12.52
C LEU A 80 7.59 -2.12 -13.44
N SER A 81 7.54 -3.22 -14.19
CA SER A 81 8.62 -3.61 -15.10
C SER A 81 8.88 -2.61 -16.22
N ARG A 82 7.84 -1.95 -16.74
CA ARG A 82 8.00 -0.91 -17.76
C ARG A 82 8.50 0.40 -17.17
N ARG A 83 8.03 0.77 -15.97
CA ARG A 83 8.33 2.07 -15.36
C ARG A 83 9.68 2.08 -14.63
N HIS A 84 10.04 0.95 -14.02
CA HIS A 84 11.23 0.79 -13.19
C HIS A 84 12.04 -0.47 -13.60
N PRO A 85 12.45 -0.62 -14.87
CA PRO A 85 13.19 -1.79 -15.34
C PRO A 85 14.54 -1.96 -14.62
N ARG A 86 15.16 -0.84 -14.22
CA ARG A 86 16.43 -0.84 -13.48
C ARG A 86 16.30 -1.54 -12.12
N LEU A 87 15.26 -1.22 -11.35
CA LEU A 87 15.02 -1.86 -10.06
C LEU A 87 14.93 -3.38 -10.21
N LEU A 88 14.11 -3.88 -11.14
CA LEU A 88 13.96 -5.32 -11.34
C LEU A 88 15.25 -5.99 -11.85
N SER A 89 16.04 -5.28 -12.64
CA SER A 89 17.38 -5.75 -13.05
C SER A 89 18.31 -5.88 -11.84
N LEU A 90 18.35 -4.88 -10.96
CA LEU A 90 19.16 -4.93 -9.72
C LEU A 90 18.71 -6.07 -8.80
N VAL A 91 17.40 -6.29 -8.67
CA VAL A 91 16.85 -7.40 -7.87
C VAL A 91 17.32 -8.74 -8.42
N ARG A 92 17.17 -8.99 -9.73
CA ARG A 92 17.56 -10.25 -10.37
C ARG A 92 19.06 -10.47 -10.42
N ALA A 93 19.85 -9.40 -10.49
CA ALA A 93 21.31 -9.46 -10.46
C ALA A 93 21.89 -9.60 -9.04
N SER A 94 21.07 -9.44 -8.00
CA SER A 94 21.52 -9.54 -6.62
C SER A 94 21.92 -10.98 -6.27
N PRO A 95 23.01 -11.19 -5.51
CA PRO A 95 23.37 -12.53 -5.01
C PRO A 95 22.30 -13.14 -4.09
N HIS A 96 21.37 -12.33 -3.60
CA HIS A 96 20.26 -12.76 -2.74
C HIS A 96 19.06 -13.31 -3.51
N TYR A 97 19.01 -13.16 -4.84
CA TYR A 97 17.82 -13.50 -5.63
C TYR A 97 17.50 -15.00 -5.59
N GLU A 98 18.50 -15.85 -5.81
CA GLU A 98 18.32 -17.31 -5.75
C GLU A 98 17.89 -17.76 -4.35
N THR A 99 18.50 -17.21 -3.29
CA THR A 99 18.10 -17.48 -1.91
C THR A 99 16.65 -17.07 -1.65
N ALA A 100 16.21 -15.91 -2.15
CA ALA A 100 14.83 -15.47 -2.04
C ALA A 100 13.87 -16.39 -2.80
N ARG A 101 14.21 -16.79 -4.03
CA ARG A 101 13.42 -17.76 -4.82
C ARG A 101 13.25 -19.09 -4.09
N ASP A 102 14.36 -19.64 -3.59
CA ASP A 102 14.37 -20.94 -2.92
C ASP A 102 13.66 -20.89 -1.56
N HIS A 103 13.79 -19.77 -0.83
CA HIS A 103 13.05 -19.57 0.41
C HIS A 103 11.54 -19.51 0.11
N PHE A 104 11.11 -18.76 -0.90
CA PHE A 104 9.70 -18.66 -1.27
C PHE A 104 9.12 -20.02 -1.66
N ALA A 105 9.87 -20.80 -2.45
CA ALA A 105 9.47 -22.15 -2.85
C ALA A 105 9.20 -23.07 -1.65
N ARG A 106 9.88 -22.87 -0.51
CA ARG A 106 9.73 -23.68 0.70
C ARG A 106 8.67 -23.17 1.67
N THR A 107 8.43 -21.86 1.73
CA THR A 107 7.64 -21.27 2.83
C THR A 107 6.38 -20.54 2.40
N THR A 108 6.27 -20.17 1.12
CA THR A 108 5.18 -19.28 0.66
C THR A 108 4.54 -19.75 -0.64
N ALA A 109 5.20 -20.60 -1.44
CA ALA A 109 4.65 -21.09 -2.70
C ALA A 109 3.23 -21.64 -2.57
N TYR A 110 2.51 -21.65 -3.71
CA TYR A 110 1.10 -22.04 -3.75
C TYR A 110 0.86 -23.39 -3.06
N ASP A 111 -0.05 -23.39 -2.08
CA ASP A 111 -0.51 -24.58 -1.37
C ASP A 111 -2.02 -24.72 -1.54
N PRO A 112 -2.52 -25.71 -2.31
CA PRO A 112 -3.95 -25.85 -2.58
C PRO A 112 -4.80 -26.10 -1.33
N VAL A 113 -4.20 -26.50 -0.21
CA VAL A 113 -4.91 -26.69 1.07
C VAL A 113 -5.14 -25.35 1.78
N ARG A 114 -4.23 -24.38 1.61
CA ARG A 114 -4.24 -23.08 2.33
C ARG A 114 -4.65 -21.91 1.44
N ASP A 115 -4.40 -22.01 0.15
CA ASP A 115 -4.63 -20.97 -0.85
C ASP A 115 -5.98 -21.19 -1.53
N THR A 116 -7.04 -20.83 -0.80
CA THR A 116 -8.41 -20.77 -1.33
C THR A 116 -8.63 -19.41 -2.00
N PRO A 117 -9.68 -19.24 -2.82
CA PRO A 117 -10.01 -17.93 -3.38
C PRO A 117 -10.16 -16.83 -2.32
N GLU A 118 -10.72 -17.16 -1.16
CA GLU A 118 -10.93 -16.22 -0.05
C GLU A 118 -9.64 -15.68 0.56
N THR A 119 -8.53 -16.46 0.50
CA THR A 119 -7.21 -16.01 0.96
C THR A 119 -6.40 -15.38 -0.16
N LEU A 120 -6.48 -15.93 -1.37
CA LEU A 120 -5.71 -15.45 -2.52
C LEU A 120 -6.18 -14.08 -3.03
N VAL A 121 -7.49 -13.82 -3.06
CA VAL A 121 -8.03 -12.52 -3.54
C VAL A 121 -7.43 -11.33 -2.77
N PRO A 122 -7.56 -11.23 -1.44
CA PRO A 122 -7.02 -10.09 -0.70
C PRO A 122 -5.50 -10.01 -0.79
N GLU A 123 -4.78 -11.13 -0.73
CA GLU A 123 -3.31 -11.13 -0.86
C GLU A 123 -2.85 -10.57 -2.22
N CYS A 124 -3.47 -11.02 -3.31
CA CYS A 124 -3.12 -10.59 -4.66
C CYS A 124 -3.56 -9.15 -4.95
N GLU A 125 -4.68 -8.70 -4.40
CA GLU A 125 -5.12 -7.30 -4.49
C GLU A 125 -4.18 -6.36 -3.72
N VAL A 126 -3.76 -6.74 -2.51
CA VAL A 126 -2.77 -5.99 -1.73
C VAL A 126 -1.45 -5.92 -2.49
N ALA A 127 -0.96 -7.04 -3.02
CA ALA A 127 0.27 -7.07 -3.82
C ALA A 127 0.14 -6.17 -5.07
N ALA A 128 -0.97 -6.25 -5.81
CA ALA A 128 -1.24 -5.37 -6.95
C ALA A 128 -1.28 -3.89 -6.55
N GLY A 129 -1.89 -3.57 -5.40
CA GLY A 129 -1.94 -2.23 -4.82
C GLY A 129 -0.56 -1.68 -4.50
N VAL A 130 0.30 -2.47 -3.84
CA VAL A 130 1.69 -2.10 -3.55
C VAL A 130 2.48 -1.81 -4.84
N LEU A 131 2.38 -2.70 -5.84
CA LEU A 131 3.03 -2.51 -7.14
C LEU A 131 2.56 -1.24 -7.84
N LYS A 132 1.26 -0.93 -7.78
CA LYS A 132 0.70 0.30 -8.33
C LYS A 132 1.21 1.54 -7.58
N LEU A 133 1.28 1.50 -6.25
CA LEU A 133 1.84 2.58 -5.45
C LEU A 133 3.31 2.85 -5.80
N MET A 134 4.10 1.79 -6.02
CA MET A 134 5.49 1.92 -6.46
C MET A 134 5.64 2.51 -7.86
N THR A 135 4.64 2.30 -8.73
CA THR A 135 4.66 2.79 -10.12
C THR A 135 4.16 4.24 -10.23
N ASP A 136 3.07 4.57 -9.54
CA ASP A 136 2.31 5.82 -9.74
C ASP A 136 2.33 6.76 -8.53
N GLY A 137 2.58 6.23 -7.33
CA GLY A 137 2.46 6.97 -6.07
C GLY A 137 3.75 7.71 -5.69
N ARG A 138 3.64 8.97 -5.24
CA ARG A 138 4.80 9.77 -4.81
C ARG A 138 5.63 9.08 -3.72
N ALA A 139 4.98 8.46 -2.74
CA ALA A 139 5.65 7.71 -1.69
C ALA A 139 6.33 6.45 -2.24
N GLY A 140 5.66 5.70 -3.12
CA GLY A 140 6.24 4.52 -3.77
C GLY A 140 7.43 4.83 -4.68
N LEU A 141 7.43 5.99 -5.35
CA LEU A 141 8.61 6.44 -6.11
C LEU A 141 9.82 6.75 -5.22
N ALA A 142 9.59 7.28 -4.00
CA ALA A 142 10.67 7.46 -3.03
C ALA A 142 11.20 6.11 -2.54
N GLU A 143 10.30 5.16 -2.32
CA GLU A 143 10.62 3.79 -1.92
C GLU A 143 11.45 3.05 -2.99
N VAL A 144 11.06 3.17 -4.27
CA VAL A 144 11.85 2.62 -5.40
C VAL A 144 13.28 3.17 -5.38
N ARG A 145 13.46 4.48 -5.21
CA ARG A 145 14.79 5.09 -5.12
C ARG A 145 15.58 4.56 -3.92
N ARG A 146 14.91 4.34 -2.78
CA ARG A 146 15.53 3.75 -1.59
C ARG A 146 15.99 2.32 -1.87
N TYR A 147 15.14 1.48 -2.48
CA TYR A 147 15.50 0.12 -2.86
C TYR A 147 16.68 0.08 -3.83
N GLU A 148 16.67 0.90 -4.88
CA GLU A 148 17.81 0.98 -5.80
C GLU A 148 19.09 1.39 -5.06
N ALA A 149 19.02 2.39 -4.17
CA ALA A 149 20.16 2.83 -3.38
C ALA A 149 20.69 1.74 -2.44
N THR A 150 19.81 0.93 -1.83
CA THR A 150 20.20 -0.21 -1.01
C THR A 150 20.91 -1.28 -1.85
N LEU A 151 20.36 -1.64 -3.01
CA LEU A 151 20.90 -2.70 -3.86
C LEU A 151 22.21 -2.33 -4.57
N MET A 152 22.53 -1.03 -4.66
CA MET A 152 23.81 -0.55 -5.22
C MET A 152 24.95 -0.46 -4.19
N ARG A 153 24.65 -0.52 -2.88
CA ARG A 153 25.67 -0.54 -1.84
C ARG A 153 26.28 -1.94 -1.80
N ARG A 154 27.55 -2.03 -2.21
CA ARG A 154 28.34 -3.27 -2.22
C ARG A 154 28.75 -3.66 -0.81
#